data_AF-A0A5P9PF62-F1
#
_entry.id   AF-A0A5P9PF62-F1
#
_cell.length_a   1.000
_cell.length_b   1.000
_cell.length_c   1.000
_cell.angle_alpha   90.00
_cell.angle_beta   90.00
_cell.angle_gamma   90.00
#
_symmetry.space_group_name_H-M   'P 1'
#
loop_
_entity.id
_entity.type
_entity.pdbx_description
1 polymer ?
#
loop_
_entity_poly.entity_id
_entity_poly.type
_entity_poly.pdbx_seq_one_letter_code
_entity_poly.pdbx_strand_id
1 'polypeptide(L)'
;MTTTILNAASPAALDLAAGEYWIELVPATHAEPHQISFPAVVEPRRHHGLWVRPRLRREVAEAVCKWLNLVYPVDPDWYPLARFEDDLLVVFTGDAPHQRHEIALGEDGRYPLGELGRWYLSAPTRTRDRFSRQLAVLRDPERHYPRPGETVVTCDPANLPVSGFPARIDTSPGQPPVPVFRPEIAEAVAVWCTTSHDTAPDDHPLVYFDGDTLIHVHQHLRSRDGYLPWRINPDPDGNYRIDGDEWTFHVVSEKSEGEVNPTMRPGDGRRAWSGSPA
;
A
#
# COMPACT_ATOMS: atom_id res chain seq x y z
N MET A 1 14.41 -32.35 -13.01
CA MET A 1 13.18 -31.67 -13.44
C MET A 1 13.48 -30.18 -13.44
N THR A 2 13.57 -29.60 -14.62
CA THR A 2 13.98 -28.22 -14.83
C THR A 2 12.78 -27.32 -14.55
N THR A 3 12.85 -26.52 -13.49
CA THR A 3 11.83 -25.51 -13.17
C THR A 3 11.90 -24.42 -14.24
N THR A 4 11.09 -24.56 -15.28
CA THR A 4 10.83 -23.50 -16.23
C THR A 4 10.08 -22.42 -15.48
N ILE A 5 10.79 -21.38 -15.06
CA ILE A 5 10.20 -20.12 -14.60
C ILE A 5 9.43 -19.60 -15.82
N LEU A 6 8.12 -19.75 -15.79
CA LEU A 6 7.21 -19.10 -16.73
C LEU A 6 7.44 -17.60 -16.55
N ASN A 7 8.24 -17.02 -17.45
CA ASN A 7 8.09 -15.61 -17.83
C ASN A 7 6.70 -15.49 -18.45
N ALA A 8 5.67 -15.47 -17.61
CA ALA A 8 4.36 -15.00 -17.99
C ALA A 8 4.58 -13.57 -18.46
N ALA A 9 4.41 -13.33 -19.76
CA ALA A 9 4.27 -11.99 -20.28
C ALA A 9 3.24 -11.30 -19.39
N SER A 10 3.70 -10.31 -18.62
CA SER A 10 2.87 -9.54 -17.71
C SER A 10 1.63 -9.11 -18.50
N PRO A 11 0.39 -9.36 -18.02
CA PRO A 11 -0.78 -8.83 -18.70
C PRO A 11 -0.52 -7.35 -18.94
N ALA A 12 -0.64 -6.90 -20.19
CA ALA A 12 -0.32 -5.54 -20.62
C ALA A 12 -0.75 -4.56 -19.53
N ALA A 13 0.17 -3.73 -19.02
CA ALA A 13 -0.08 -2.89 -17.86
C ALA A 13 -1.39 -2.12 -18.05
N LEU A 14 -2.43 -2.54 -17.32
CA LEU A 14 -3.76 -1.98 -17.47
C LEU A 14 -3.82 -0.71 -16.63
N ASP A 15 -3.81 0.46 -17.25
CA ASP A 15 -3.96 1.71 -16.52
C ASP A 15 -5.40 1.91 -16.03
N LEU A 16 -5.56 2.70 -14.96
CA LEU A 16 -6.87 3.12 -14.47
C LEU A 16 -7.51 4.08 -15.49
N ALA A 17 -8.76 3.81 -15.87
CA ALA A 17 -9.60 4.82 -16.49
C ALA A 17 -10.27 5.72 -15.43
N ALA A 18 -10.86 6.84 -15.87
CA ALA A 18 -11.57 7.74 -14.98
C ALA A 18 -12.65 7.01 -14.16
N GLY A 19 -12.60 7.17 -12.83
CA GLY A 19 -13.52 6.53 -11.89
C GLY A 19 -13.22 5.06 -11.58
N GLU A 20 -12.12 4.50 -12.11
CA GLU A 20 -11.65 3.18 -11.74
C GLU A 20 -10.73 3.21 -10.52
N TYR A 21 -10.74 2.10 -9.80
CA TYR A 21 -9.89 1.83 -8.65
C TYR A 21 -9.25 0.45 -8.82
N TRP A 22 -8.09 0.27 -8.20
CA TRP A 22 -7.46 -1.04 -8.14
C TRP A 22 -8.24 -1.96 -7.22
N ILE A 23 -8.55 -3.14 -7.73
CA ILE A 23 -9.15 -4.22 -6.95
C ILE A 23 -8.31 -5.48 -7.04
N GLU A 24 -8.40 -6.34 -6.05
CA GLU A 24 -7.74 -7.64 -6.02
C GLU A 24 -8.75 -8.71 -5.59
N LEU A 25 -8.67 -9.90 -6.19
CA LEU A 25 -9.41 -11.07 -5.74
C LEU A 25 -8.62 -11.72 -4.61
N VAL A 26 -9.27 -12.03 -3.48
CA VAL A 26 -8.59 -12.64 -2.33
C VAL A 26 -7.82 -13.88 -2.73
N PRO A 27 -6.52 -13.92 -2.39
CA PRO A 27 -5.82 -15.16 -2.44
C PRO A 27 -6.23 -16.06 -1.28
N ALA A 28 -6.49 -17.33 -1.61
CA ALA A 28 -6.19 -18.39 -0.67
C ALA A 28 -4.78 -18.15 -0.13
N THR A 29 -4.62 -18.22 1.18
CA THR A 29 -3.31 -18.27 1.81
C THR A 29 -2.30 -19.07 0.97
N HIS A 30 -1.07 -18.55 0.88
CA HIS A 30 0.19 -19.19 0.47
C HIS A 30 0.78 -18.80 -0.91
N ALA A 31 1.91 -18.10 -0.79
CA ALA A 31 3.02 -17.96 -1.74
C ALA A 31 2.82 -17.08 -2.99
N GLU A 32 3.82 -16.22 -3.21
CA GLU A 32 4.13 -15.65 -4.52
C GLU A 32 4.06 -16.72 -5.62
N PRO A 33 3.63 -16.37 -6.85
CA PRO A 33 3.68 -15.00 -7.40
C PRO A 33 2.34 -14.47 -7.96
N HIS A 34 1.28 -14.28 -7.17
CA HIS A 34 -0.05 -14.02 -7.79
C HIS A 34 -0.93 -12.90 -7.20
N GLN A 35 -0.40 -11.96 -6.39
CA GLN A 35 -1.15 -10.74 -6.05
C GLN A 35 -1.21 -9.80 -7.26
N ILE A 36 -2.22 -10.00 -8.11
CA ILE A 36 -2.52 -9.16 -9.27
C ILE A 36 -3.77 -8.32 -8.98
N SER A 37 -3.63 -7.03 -9.25
CA SER A 37 -4.72 -6.07 -9.13
C SER A 37 -5.25 -5.69 -10.51
N PHE A 38 -6.54 -5.38 -10.57
CA PHE A 38 -7.27 -5.08 -11.79
C PHE A 38 -8.01 -3.74 -11.64
N PRO A 39 -8.06 -2.89 -12.68
CA PRO A 39 -8.88 -1.68 -12.67
C PRO A 39 -10.39 -1.99 -12.70
N ALA A 40 -11.17 -1.38 -11.81
CA ALA A 40 -12.61 -1.55 -11.80
C ALA A 40 -13.35 -0.30 -11.35
N VAL A 41 -14.55 -0.10 -11.87
CA VAL A 41 -15.54 0.74 -11.17
C VAL A 41 -16.08 -0.07 -10.00
N VAL A 42 -16.15 0.54 -8.82
CA VAL A 42 -16.65 -0.10 -7.60
C VAL A 42 -18.07 0.36 -7.34
N GLU A 43 -19.02 -0.58 -7.26
CA GLU A 43 -20.38 -0.22 -6.87
C GLU A 43 -20.40 0.29 -5.41
N PRO A 44 -21.29 1.25 -5.08
CA PRO A 44 -21.38 1.77 -3.72
C PRO A 44 -21.64 0.66 -2.69
N ARG A 45 -22.52 -0.27 -3.03
CA ARG A 45 -22.89 -1.38 -2.15
C ARG A 45 -21.77 -2.40 -2.04
N ARG A 46 -21.53 -2.92 -0.85
CA ARG A 46 -20.64 -4.05 -0.60
C ARG A 46 -21.35 -5.39 -0.76
N HIS A 47 -20.57 -6.40 -1.13
CA HIS A 47 -20.99 -7.79 -1.08
C HIS A 47 -20.55 -8.37 0.28
N HIS A 48 -21.47 -9.02 1.01
CA HIS A 48 -21.24 -9.59 2.36
C HIS A 48 -20.31 -8.77 3.29
N GLY A 49 -20.52 -7.45 3.36
CA GLY A 49 -19.78 -6.55 4.25
C GLY A 49 -18.51 -5.96 3.62
N LEU A 50 -17.40 -6.67 3.70
CA LEU A 50 -16.07 -6.12 3.35
C LEU A 50 -15.69 -6.19 1.86
N TRP A 51 -16.46 -6.94 1.06
CA TRP A 51 -16.13 -7.19 -0.34
C TRP A 51 -16.66 -6.10 -1.25
N VAL A 52 -15.83 -5.60 -2.16
CA VAL A 52 -16.30 -4.69 -3.21
C VAL A 52 -17.04 -5.45 -4.30
N ARG A 53 -17.93 -4.74 -4.99
CA ARG A 53 -18.63 -5.25 -6.17
C ARG A 53 -18.06 -4.58 -7.40
N PRO A 54 -17.07 -5.18 -8.09
CA PRO A 54 -16.44 -4.55 -9.23
C PRO A 54 -17.26 -4.69 -10.52
N ARG A 55 -17.12 -3.67 -11.36
CA ARG A 55 -17.62 -3.63 -12.74
C ARG A 55 -16.45 -3.38 -13.67
N LEU A 56 -16.13 -4.37 -14.49
CA LEU A 56 -14.93 -4.39 -15.33
C LEU A 56 -15.26 -4.02 -16.78
N ARG A 57 -14.46 -3.14 -17.39
CA ARG A 57 -14.46 -3.01 -18.85
C ARG A 57 -13.94 -4.29 -19.50
N ARG A 58 -14.26 -4.50 -20.78
CA ARG A 58 -13.97 -5.76 -21.50
C ARG A 58 -12.50 -6.17 -21.39
N GLU A 59 -11.56 -5.26 -21.65
CA GLU A 59 -10.13 -5.63 -21.64
C GLU A 59 -9.65 -6.09 -20.26
N VAL A 60 -10.22 -5.52 -19.19
CA VAL A 60 -9.88 -5.92 -17.81
C VAL A 60 -10.52 -7.25 -17.46
N ALA A 61 -11.77 -7.49 -17.85
CA ALA A 61 -12.44 -8.77 -17.64
C ALA A 61 -11.72 -9.92 -18.36
N GLU A 62 -11.17 -9.67 -19.56
CA GLU A 62 -10.30 -10.61 -20.28
C GLU A 62 -8.99 -10.87 -19.54
N ALA A 63 -8.39 -9.85 -18.92
CA ALA A 63 -7.19 -10.03 -18.10
C ALA A 63 -7.47 -10.87 -16.84
N VAL A 64 -8.60 -10.62 -16.16
CA VAL A 64 -9.07 -11.44 -15.03
C VAL A 64 -9.27 -12.88 -15.47
N CYS A 65 -9.96 -13.11 -16.59
CA CYS A 65 -10.18 -14.46 -17.14
C CYS A 65 -8.85 -15.20 -17.42
N LYS A 66 -7.88 -14.53 -18.06
CA LYS A 66 -6.54 -15.09 -18.29
C LYS A 66 -5.82 -15.43 -17.00
N TRP A 67 -5.89 -14.54 -16.01
CA TRP A 67 -5.25 -14.76 -14.71
C TRP A 67 -5.90 -15.91 -13.94
N LEU A 68 -7.24 -15.98 -13.89
CA LEU A 68 -7.98 -17.08 -13.28
C LEU A 68 -7.56 -18.44 -13.83
N ASN A 69 -7.45 -18.55 -15.16
CA ASN A 69 -6.99 -19.79 -15.82
C ASN A 69 -5.51 -20.10 -15.57
N LEU A 70 -4.69 -19.09 -15.27
CA LEU A 70 -3.28 -19.28 -14.92
C LEU A 70 -3.14 -19.83 -13.50
N VAL A 71 -3.96 -19.36 -12.55
CA VAL A 71 -3.89 -19.77 -11.14
C VAL A 71 -4.72 -21.02 -10.85
N TYR A 72 -5.75 -21.33 -11.64
CA TYR A 72 -6.60 -22.50 -11.45
C TYR A 72 -5.83 -23.83 -11.31
N PRO A 73 -4.81 -24.14 -12.14
CA PRO A 73 -4.07 -25.41 -12.00
C PRO A 73 -3.25 -25.49 -10.70
N VAL A 74 -2.98 -24.36 -10.05
CA VAL A 74 -2.23 -24.27 -8.80
C VAL A 74 -3.17 -24.43 -7.61
N ASP A 75 -4.34 -23.77 -7.67
CA ASP A 75 -5.31 -23.78 -6.57
C ASP A 75 -6.78 -23.77 -7.06
N PRO A 76 -7.29 -24.93 -7.54
CA PRO A 76 -8.61 -25.03 -8.14
C PRO A 76 -9.77 -24.95 -7.13
N ASP A 77 -9.48 -25.14 -5.83
CA ASP A 77 -10.49 -25.04 -4.76
C ASP A 77 -10.86 -23.58 -4.47
N TRP A 78 -9.96 -22.65 -4.79
CA TRP A 78 -10.11 -21.24 -4.47
C TRP A 78 -10.37 -20.35 -5.69
N TYR A 79 -9.91 -20.76 -6.87
CA TYR A 79 -10.11 -19.99 -8.10
C TYR A 79 -10.96 -20.78 -9.09
N PRO A 80 -11.91 -20.13 -9.78
CA PRO A 80 -12.66 -20.79 -10.85
C PRO A 80 -11.92 -20.75 -12.19
N LEU A 81 -12.26 -21.66 -13.09
CA LEU A 81 -11.96 -21.50 -14.52
C LEU A 81 -12.89 -20.44 -15.12
N ALA A 82 -12.39 -19.69 -16.10
CA ALA A 82 -13.19 -18.69 -16.79
C ALA A 82 -12.89 -18.69 -18.29
N ARG A 83 -13.88 -18.36 -19.11
CA ARG A 83 -13.68 -18.11 -20.55
C ARG A 83 -14.70 -17.11 -21.06
N PHE A 84 -14.40 -16.49 -22.18
CA PHE A 84 -15.39 -15.73 -22.93
C PHE A 84 -16.09 -16.60 -23.97
N GLU A 85 -17.41 -16.46 -24.04
CA GLU A 85 -18.26 -16.95 -25.11
C GLU A 85 -18.95 -15.72 -25.72
N ASP A 86 -18.43 -15.22 -26.84
CA ASP A 86 -18.80 -13.92 -27.41
C ASP A 86 -18.65 -12.79 -26.37
N ASP A 87 -19.78 -12.14 -26.01
CA ASP A 87 -19.88 -11.07 -25.02
C ASP A 87 -20.28 -11.55 -23.61
N LEU A 88 -20.26 -12.87 -23.38
CA LEU A 88 -20.52 -13.47 -22.06
C LEU A 88 -19.21 -13.92 -21.42
N LEU A 89 -18.93 -13.42 -20.22
CA LEU A 89 -17.92 -14.03 -19.36
C LEU A 89 -18.55 -15.23 -18.65
N VAL A 90 -18.02 -16.41 -18.92
CA VAL A 90 -18.49 -17.68 -18.37
C VAL A 90 -17.49 -18.17 -17.34
N VAL A 91 -17.96 -18.39 -16.11
CA VAL A 91 -17.13 -18.81 -14.97
C VAL A 91 -17.64 -20.12 -14.39
N PHE A 92 -16.74 -21.05 -14.09
CA PHE A 92 -17.06 -22.38 -13.59
C PHE A 92 -16.64 -22.47 -12.11
N THR A 93 -17.62 -22.48 -11.21
CA THR A 93 -17.40 -22.47 -9.75
C THR A 93 -17.87 -23.80 -9.13
N GLY A 94 -17.18 -24.30 -8.10
CA GLY A 94 -17.62 -25.44 -7.28
C GLY A 94 -17.07 -26.83 -7.65
N ASP A 95 -17.44 -27.82 -6.85
CA ASP A 95 -16.93 -29.22 -6.91
C ASP A 95 -17.47 -30.03 -8.11
N ALA A 96 -18.49 -29.52 -8.80
CA ALA A 96 -19.10 -30.17 -9.94
C ALA A 96 -18.72 -29.45 -11.25
N PRO A 97 -18.22 -30.16 -12.28
CA PRO A 97 -17.73 -29.60 -13.55
C PRO A 97 -18.79 -28.88 -14.42
N HIS A 98 -19.98 -28.58 -13.89
CA HIS A 98 -21.12 -28.04 -14.63
C HIS A 98 -21.77 -26.80 -13.99
N GLN A 99 -21.31 -26.35 -12.82
CA GLN A 99 -21.87 -25.13 -12.23
C GLN A 99 -21.25 -23.91 -12.94
N ARG A 100 -21.98 -23.51 -13.99
CA ARG A 100 -21.65 -22.44 -14.92
C ARG A 100 -22.37 -21.16 -14.50
N HIS A 101 -21.62 -20.09 -14.36
CA HIS A 101 -22.12 -18.75 -14.13
C HIS A 101 -21.88 -17.90 -15.37
N GLU A 102 -22.95 -17.35 -15.93
CA GLU A 102 -22.89 -16.48 -17.10
C GLU A 102 -23.00 -15.02 -16.65
N ILE A 103 -22.01 -14.22 -17.02
CA ILE A 103 -21.91 -12.82 -16.67
C ILE A 103 -21.97 -12.02 -17.97
N ALA A 104 -23.14 -11.44 -18.22
CA ALA A 104 -23.38 -10.55 -19.34
C ALA A 104 -22.83 -9.14 -19.10
N LEU A 105 -22.59 -8.44 -20.19
CA LEU A 105 -22.31 -7.01 -20.16
C LEU A 105 -23.50 -6.26 -19.54
N GLY A 106 -23.24 -5.43 -18.53
CA GLY A 106 -24.23 -4.55 -17.95
C GLY A 106 -24.58 -3.36 -18.85
N GLU A 107 -25.61 -2.62 -18.47
CA GLU A 107 -26.08 -1.43 -19.20
C GLU A 107 -25.00 -0.33 -19.37
N ASP A 108 -24.03 -0.29 -18.46
CA ASP A 108 -22.89 0.62 -18.47
C ASP A 108 -21.71 0.12 -19.33
N GLY A 109 -21.89 -0.96 -20.08
CA GLY A 109 -20.83 -1.55 -20.90
C GLY A 109 -19.74 -2.25 -20.07
N ARG A 110 -20.04 -2.68 -18.85
CA ARG A 110 -19.09 -3.34 -17.94
C ARG A 110 -19.63 -4.66 -17.40
N TYR A 111 -18.74 -5.61 -17.17
CA TYR A 111 -19.04 -6.92 -16.60
C TYR A 111 -19.17 -6.82 -15.07
N PRO A 112 -20.34 -7.11 -14.47
CA PRO A 112 -20.53 -7.08 -13.03
C PRO A 112 -20.01 -8.37 -12.39
N LEU A 113 -18.84 -8.30 -11.74
CA LEU A 113 -18.22 -9.44 -11.05
C LEU A 113 -18.50 -9.41 -9.54
N GLY A 114 -19.40 -8.55 -9.07
CA GLY A 114 -19.66 -8.36 -7.65
C GLY A 114 -20.25 -9.56 -6.90
N GLU A 115 -20.87 -10.51 -7.60
CA GLU A 115 -21.32 -11.77 -7.02
C GLU A 115 -20.29 -12.90 -7.19
N LEU A 116 -19.20 -12.64 -7.91
CA LEU A 116 -18.15 -13.63 -8.17
C LEU A 116 -16.99 -13.41 -7.21
N GLY A 117 -16.86 -14.27 -6.21
CA GLY A 117 -15.67 -14.27 -5.35
C GLY A 117 -15.59 -13.06 -4.42
N ARG A 118 -14.37 -12.83 -3.93
CA ARG A 118 -14.07 -12.03 -2.76
C ARG A 118 -13.12 -10.89 -3.15
N TRP A 119 -13.66 -9.76 -3.59
CA TRP A 119 -12.87 -8.63 -4.08
C TRP A 119 -12.59 -7.58 -2.99
N TYR A 120 -11.39 -7.00 -2.98
CA TYR A 120 -11.03 -5.86 -2.15
C TYR A 120 -10.52 -4.68 -2.96
N LEU A 121 -10.63 -3.47 -2.39
CA LEU A 121 -9.81 -2.34 -2.81
C LEU A 121 -8.33 -2.67 -2.56
N SER A 122 -7.50 -2.48 -3.56
CA SER A 122 -6.06 -2.76 -3.52
C SER A 122 -5.26 -1.58 -4.07
N ALA A 123 -3.97 -1.82 -4.31
CA ALA A 123 -3.03 -0.95 -4.98
C ALA A 123 -2.63 -1.57 -6.32
N PRO A 124 -1.91 -0.87 -7.21
CA PRO A 124 -1.52 -1.48 -8.46
C PRO A 124 -0.61 -2.70 -8.24
N THR A 125 -0.73 -3.68 -9.14
CA THR A 125 -0.09 -4.99 -9.06
C THR A 125 1.34 -4.96 -8.53
N ARG A 126 1.61 -5.80 -7.53
CA ARG A 126 2.93 -5.95 -6.93
C ARG A 126 3.81 -6.83 -7.80
N THR A 127 4.77 -6.22 -8.48
CA THR A 127 5.84 -6.95 -9.19
C THR A 127 7.15 -6.87 -8.42
N ARG A 128 8.04 -7.83 -8.61
CA ARG A 128 9.39 -7.80 -8.01
C ARG A 128 10.15 -6.53 -8.35
N ASP A 129 10.01 -6.04 -9.59
CA ASP A 129 10.64 -4.79 -10.04
C ASP A 129 10.02 -3.55 -9.37
N ARG A 130 8.69 -3.53 -9.18
CA ARG A 130 8.02 -2.46 -8.43
C ARG A 130 8.50 -2.46 -6.97
N PHE A 131 8.48 -3.62 -6.32
CA PHE A 131 8.92 -3.78 -4.95
C PHE A 131 10.39 -3.36 -4.78
N SER A 132 11.27 -3.75 -5.70
CA SER A 132 12.69 -3.37 -5.65
C SER A 132 12.88 -1.86 -5.81
N ARG A 133 12.11 -1.20 -6.69
CA ARG A 133 12.14 0.26 -6.86
C ARG A 133 11.62 0.98 -5.62
N GLN A 134 10.53 0.50 -5.04
CA GLN A 134 9.98 1.03 -3.80
C GLN A 134 11.01 0.95 -2.66
N LEU A 135 11.65 -0.21 -2.46
CA LEU A 135 12.72 -0.34 -1.47
C LEU A 135 13.91 0.59 -1.73
N ALA A 136 14.22 0.92 -2.98
CA ALA A 136 15.29 1.86 -3.30
C ALA A 136 14.95 3.28 -2.80
N VAL A 137 13.68 3.71 -2.91
CA VAL A 137 13.21 5.00 -2.36
C VAL A 137 13.44 5.06 -0.84
N LEU A 138 13.08 4.01 -0.10
CA LEU A 138 13.30 3.98 1.36
C LEU A 138 14.78 3.89 1.76
N ARG A 139 15.66 3.44 0.86
CA ARG A 139 17.10 3.33 1.11
C ARG A 139 17.88 4.57 0.72
N ASP A 140 17.26 5.52 0.02
CA ASP A 140 17.91 6.77 -0.35
C ASP A 140 18.26 7.58 0.92
N PRO A 141 19.55 7.79 1.23
CA PRO A 141 19.95 8.56 2.40
C PRO A 141 19.52 10.03 2.31
N GLU A 142 19.42 10.59 1.09
CA GLU A 142 19.11 12.00 0.89
C GLU A 142 17.68 12.36 1.34
N ARG A 143 16.80 11.35 1.43
CA ARG A 143 15.42 11.54 1.90
C ARG A 143 15.35 11.95 3.38
N HIS A 144 16.39 11.67 4.17
CA HIS A 144 16.37 11.93 5.62
C HIS A 144 16.73 13.36 5.98
N TYR A 145 17.35 14.12 5.08
CA TYR A 145 17.82 15.47 5.38
C TYR A 145 16.71 16.51 5.21
N PRO A 146 16.32 17.23 6.27
CA PRO A 146 15.35 18.31 6.16
C PRO A 146 15.90 19.52 5.40
N ARG A 147 15.07 20.10 4.54
CA ARG A 147 15.31 21.42 3.94
C ARG A 147 14.99 22.53 4.96
N PRO A 148 15.45 23.78 4.73
CA PRO A 148 15.08 24.90 5.59
C PRO A 148 13.56 25.02 5.77
N GLY A 149 13.10 24.99 7.02
CA GLY A 149 11.67 25.03 7.37
C GLY A 149 10.98 23.66 7.49
N GLU A 150 11.68 22.56 7.20
CA GLU A 150 11.22 21.20 7.47
C GLU A 150 11.72 20.68 8.82
N THR A 151 10.93 19.81 9.45
CA THR A 151 11.33 19.02 10.61
C THR A 151 11.09 17.54 10.31
N VAL A 152 11.85 16.65 10.95
CA VAL A 152 11.59 15.22 10.82
C VAL A 152 10.34 14.84 11.61
N VAL A 153 9.40 14.19 10.94
CA VAL A 153 8.24 13.52 11.54
C VAL A 153 8.34 12.01 11.35
N THR A 154 7.66 11.25 12.19
CA THR A 154 7.63 9.79 12.10
C THR A 154 6.26 9.22 12.44
N CYS A 155 5.90 8.14 11.75
CA CYS A 155 4.73 7.31 12.05
C CYS A 155 5.09 6.06 12.88
N ASP A 156 6.38 5.81 13.13
CA ASP A 156 6.85 4.72 13.99
C ASP A 156 8.12 5.17 14.74
N PRO A 157 7.96 5.75 15.95
CA PRO A 157 9.08 6.21 16.76
C PRO A 157 10.08 5.11 17.14
N ALA A 158 9.69 3.83 17.08
CA ALA A 158 10.60 2.72 17.37
C ALA A 158 11.55 2.43 16.20
N ASN A 159 11.26 2.94 15.00
CA ASN A 159 12.02 2.67 13.77
C ASN A 159 12.36 3.93 12.96
N LEU A 160 12.80 4.98 13.65
CA LEU A 160 13.17 6.28 13.06
C LEU A 160 14.03 6.21 11.78
N PRO A 161 15.05 5.34 11.67
CA PRO A 161 15.88 5.28 10.46
C PRO A 161 15.09 4.90 9.21
N VAL A 162 13.94 4.24 9.34
CA VAL A 162 13.11 3.83 8.20
C VAL A 162 11.88 4.72 8.08
N SER A 163 11.27 5.11 9.20
CA SER A 163 10.00 5.84 9.31
C SER A 163 10.14 7.36 9.55
N GLY A 164 11.36 7.91 9.49
CA GLY A 164 11.60 9.34 9.61
C GLY A 164 11.50 10.07 8.27
N PHE A 165 10.68 11.13 8.21
CA PHE A 165 10.36 11.87 7.00
C PHE A 165 10.40 13.38 7.25
N PRO A 166 11.20 14.15 6.51
CA PRO A 166 11.16 15.61 6.58
C PRO A 166 9.83 16.18 6.08
N ALA A 167 9.23 17.07 6.85
CA ALA A 167 7.98 17.74 6.50
C ALA A 167 7.96 19.18 7.00
N ARG A 168 7.27 20.05 6.26
CA ARG A 168 6.81 21.32 6.82
C ARG A 168 5.58 21.04 7.68
N ILE A 169 5.50 21.63 8.86
CA ILE A 169 4.32 21.48 9.72
C ILE A 169 3.36 22.64 9.43
N ASP A 170 2.22 22.32 8.80
CA ASP A 170 1.13 23.26 8.65
C ASP A 170 0.37 23.37 9.98
N THR A 171 0.33 24.58 10.52
CA THR A 171 -0.34 24.91 11.78
C THR A 171 -1.43 25.94 11.50
N SER A 172 -2.64 25.44 11.24
CA SER A 172 -3.82 26.27 11.11
C SER A 172 -4.48 26.48 12.48
N PRO A 173 -4.91 27.70 12.85
CA PRO A 173 -5.55 27.95 14.13
C PRO A 173 -6.75 27.04 14.38
N GLY A 174 -6.75 26.34 15.51
CA GLY A 174 -7.83 25.42 15.90
C GLY A 174 -7.81 24.05 15.20
N GLN A 175 -6.78 23.75 14.41
CA GLN A 175 -6.58 22.45 13.77
C GLN A 175 -5.34 21.74 14.34
N PRO A 176 -5.31 20.40 14.38
CA PRO A 176 -4.10 19.65 14.66
C PRO A 176 -2.98 20.03 13.66
N PRO A 177 -1.71 20.03 14.09
CA PRO A 177 -0.58 20.19 13.17
C PRO A 177 -0.58 19.07 12.13
N VAL A 178 -0.41 19.42 10.86
CA VAL A 178 -0.41 18.44 9.76
C VAL A 178 0.89 18.54 8.98
N PRO A 179 1.59 17.41 8.75
CA PRO A 179 2.77 17.41 7.93
C PRO A 179 2.41 17.59 6.45
N VAL A 180 3.19 18.46 5.80
CA VAL A 180 3.16 18.72 4.37
C VAL A 180 4.50 18.30 3.79
N PHE A 181 4.45 17.33 2.89
CA PHE A 181 5.62 16.65 2.33
C PHE A 181 5.87 17.09 0.90
N ARG A 182 7.13 17.38 0.57
CA ARG A 182 7.57 17.49 -0.83
C ARG A 182 7.39 16.16 -1.58
N PRO A 183 7.21 16.16 -2.92
CA PRO A 183 6.85 14.97 -3.70
C PRO A 183 7.66 13.71 -3.38
N GLU A 184 8.99 13.84 -3.35
CA GLU A 184 9.91 12.73 -3.11
C GLU A 184 9.81 12.17 -1.68
N ILE A 185 9.40 12.97 -0.69
CA ILE A 185 9.15 12.49 0.66
C ILE A 185 7.75 11.88 0.76
N ALA A 186 6.75 12.45 0.10
CA ALA A 186 5.41 11.86 0.02
C ALA A 186 5.46 10.46 -0.62
N GLU A 187 6.29 10.27 -1.66
CA GLU A 187 6.58 8.94 -2.22
C GLU A 187 7.19 8.00 -1.18
N ALA A 188 8.21 8.44 -0.44
CA ALA A 188 8.82 7.64 0.61
C ALA A 188 7.80 7.24 1.69
N VAL A 189 6.90 8.13 2.09
CA VAL A 189 5.84 7.82 3.06
C VAL A 189 4.86 6.79 2.48
N ALA A 190 4.41 6.97 1.24
CA ALA A 190 3.51 6.02 0.56
C ALA A 190 4.12 4.61 0.49
N VAL A 191 5.42 4.54 0.15
CA VAL A 191 6.15 3.28 0.10
C VAL A 191 6.27 2.64 1.48
N TRP A 192 6.58 3.43 2.51
CA TRP A 192 6.65 2.93 3.88
C TRP A 192 5.30 2.35 4.31
N CYS A 193 4.20 3.10 4.12
CA CYS A 193 2.85 2.65 4.46
C CYS A 193 2.50 1.34 3.75
N THR A 194 2.70 1.25 2.44
CA THR A 194 2.39 0.03 1.68
C THR A 194 3.28 -1.15 2.06
N THR A 195 4.56 -0.95 2.31
CA THR A 195 5.47 -2.03 2.74
C THR A 195 5.09 -2.55 4.14
N SER A 196 4.69 -1.65 5.03
CA SER A 196 4.18 -2.02 6.36
C SER A 196 2.82 -2.70 6.28
N HIS A 197 1.93 -2.22 5.40
CA HIS A 197 0.62 -2.85 5.10
C HIS A 197 0.79 -4.29 4.60
N ASP A 198 1.77 -4.55 3.74
CA ASP A 198 2.05 -5.92 3.27
C ASP A 198 2.39 -6.89 4.41
N THR A 199 2.91 -6.38 5.53
CA THR A 199 3.28 -7.19 6.70
C THR A 199 2.17 -7.23 7.75
N ALA A 200 1.48 -6.11 7.96
CA ALA A 200 0.39 -5.95 8.92
C ALA A 200 -0.73 -5.09 8.30
N PRO A 201 -1.59 -5.69 7.45
CA PRO A 201 -2.56 -4.96 6.62
C PRO A 201 -3.71 -4.32 7.40
N ASP A 202 -3.90 -4.71 8.66
CA ASP A 202 -4.92 -4.15 9.56
C ASP A 202 -4.39 -2.99 10.42
N ASP A 203 -3.06 -2.82 10.49
CA ASP A 203 -2.41 -1.80 11.32
C ASP A 203 -1.90 -0.61 10.50
N HIS A 204 -1.67 -0.79 9.19
CA HIS A 204 -1.13 0.23 8.31
C HIS A 204 -2.00 0.49 7.09
N PRO A 205 -2.17 1.77 6.69
CA PRO A 205 -2.92 2.09 5.48
C PRO A 205 -2.21 1.61 4.22
N LEU A 206 -2.98 1.31 3.18
CA LEU A 206 -2.45 1.05 1.83
C LEU A 206 -2.42 2.36 1.03
N VAL A 207 -1.25 2.72 0.52
CA VAL A 207 -1.00 4.06 -0.06
C VAL A 207 -0.17 3.99 -1.33
N TYR A 208 -0.63 4.60 -2.42
CA TYR A 208 0.09 4.59 -3.69
C TYR A 208 -0.17 5.85 -4.52
N PHE A 209 0.68 6.10 -5.50
CA PHE A 209 0.46 7.17 -6.48
C PHE A 209 -0.31 6.67 -7.71
N ASP A 210 -1.29 7.46 -8.13
CA ASP A 210 -2.01 7.39 -9.40
C ASP A 210 -1.74 8.70 -10.15
N GLY A 211 -0.75 8.69 -11.04
CA GLY A 211 -0.18 9.91 -11.59
C GLY A 211 0.46 10.76 -10.50
N ASP A 212 0.02 12.01 -10.37
CA ASP A 212 0.41 12.96 -9.33
C ASP A 212 -0.49 12.90 -8.08
N THR A 213 -1.51 12.05 -8.08
CA THR A 213 -2.44 11.95 -6.95
C THR A 213 -2.00 10.86 -6.00
N LEU A 214 -1.87 11.18 -4.71
CA LEU A 214 -1.67 10.19 -3.67
C LEU A 214 -3.03 9.56 -3.32
N ILE A 215 -3.13 8.24 -3.43
CA ILE A 215 -4.31 7.45 -3.10
C ILE A 215 -4.11 6.80 -1.73
N HIS A 216 -5.05 7.04 -0.82
CA HIS A 216 -5.08 6.42 0.52
C HIS A 216 -6.31 5.51 0.63
N VAL A 217 -6.06 4.20 0.74
CA VAL A 217 -7.07 3.20 1.04
C VAL A 217 -7.11 2.99 2.54
N HIS A 218 -8.21 3.43 3.15
CA HIS A 218 -8.42 3.43 4.59
C HIS A 218 -8.85 2.03 5.07
N GLN A 219 -8.06 1.44 5.96
CA GLN A 219 -8.21 0.04 6.38
C GLN A 219 -9.51 -0.23 7.14
N HIS A 220 -9.97 0.74 7.95
CA HIS A 220 -11.21 0.62 8.72
C HIS A 220 -12.47 1.08 7.97
N LEU A 221 -12.34 1.92 6.94
CA LEU A 221 -13.49 2.39 6.15
C LEU A 221 -13.76 1.53 4.91
N ARG A 222 -12.79 0.72 4.45
CA ARG A 222 -12.92 -0.08 3.21
C ARG A 222 -14.16 -0.97 3.16
N SER A 223 -14.64 -1.44 4.31
CA SER A 223 -15.83 -2.28 4.45
C SER A 223 -17.16 -1.51 4.49
N ARG A 224 -17.15 -0.17 4.52
CA ARG A 224 -18.37 0.63 4.55
C ARG A 224 -18.95 0.79 3.15
N ASP A 225 -20.27 0.68 3.05
CA ASP A 225 -21.00 1.04 1.82
C ASP A 225 -20.69 2.48 1.42
N GLY A 226 -20.47 2.68 0.12
CA GLY A 226 -20.15 3.97 -0.49
C GLY A 226 -18.71 4.43 -0.28
N TYR A 227 -17.89 3.74 0.52
CA TYR A 227 -16.50 4.14 0.69
C TYR A 227 -15.71 3.95 -0.61
N LEU A 228 -14.91 4.96 -0.96
CA LEU A 228 -13.92 4.93 -2.02
C LEU A 228 -12.60 5.50 -1.45
N PRO A 229 -11.44 5.06 -1.96
CA PRO A 229 -10.13 5.59 -1.55
C PRO A 229 -10.07 7.10 -1.60
N TRP A 230 -9.44 7.71 -0.60
CA TRP A 230 -9.20 9.14 -0.58
C TRP A 230 -8.17 9.51 -1.63
N ARG A 231 -8.40 10.63 -2.31
CA ARG A 231 -7.52 11.18 -3.34
C ARG A 231 -6.94 12.48 -2.80
N ILE A 232 -5.63 12.48 -2.55
CA ILE A 232 -4.89 13.61 -2.02
C ILE A 232 -4.09 14.20 -3.19
N ASN A 233 -4.59 15.30 -3.72
CA ASN A 233 -3.90 16.07 -4.76
C ASN A 233 -2.78 16.91 -4.12
N PRO A 234 -1.69 17.17 -4.85
CA PRO A 234 -0.70 18.13 -4.40
C PRO A 234 -1.32 19.53 -4.27
N ASP A 235 -0.76 20.32 -3.36
CA ASP A 235 -1.02 21.75 -3.26
C ASP A 235 -0.42 22.51 -4.48
N PRO A 236 -0.66 23.82 -4.64
CA PRO A 236 -0.13 24.59 -5.76
C PRO A 236 1.41 24.58 -5.91
N ASP A 237 2.13 24.28 -4.82
CA ASP A 237 3.58 24.17 -4.80
C ASP A 237 4.07 22.73 -5.07
N GLY A 238 3.15 21.80 -5.32
CA GLY A 238 3.44 20.38 -5.57
C GLY A 238 3.55 19.54 -4.30
N ASN A 239 3.26 20.07 -3.12
CA ASN A 239 3.43 19.34 -1.86
C ASN A 239 2.16 18.61 -1.43
N TYR A 240 2.34 17.53 -0.68
CA TYR A 240 1.26 16.67 -0.22
C TYR A 240 1.01 16.91 1.25
N ARG A 241 -0.16 17.50 1.54
CA ARG A 241 -0.70 17.54 2.89
C ARG A 241 -1.28 16.16 3.19
N ILE A 242 -0.66 15.42 4.10
CA ILE A 242 -1.19 14.11 4.48
C ILE A 242 -1.71 14.18 5.91
N ASP A 243 -3.03 14.30 6.01
CA ASP A 243 -3.81 14.17 7.24
C ASP A 243 -4.77 12.98 7.17
N GLY A 244 -5.13 12.47 8.34
CA GLY A 244 -6.05 11.35 8.47
C GLY A 244 -5.99 10.74 9.86
N ASP A 245 -7.06 10.08 10.25
CA ASP A 245 -7.16 9.32 11.51
C ASP A 245 -6.28 8.06 11.52
N GLU A 246 -5.91 7.53 10.36
CA GLU A 246 -4.92 6.43 10.25
C GLU A 246 -3.46 6.91 10.22
N TRP A 247 -3.23 8.22 10.23
CA TRP A 247 -1.90 8.81 10.11
C TRP A 247 -1.57 9.59 11.37
N THR A 248 -0.90 8.93 12.32
CA THR A 248 -0.37 9.61 13.51
C THR A 248 1.11 9.89 13.31
N PHE A 249 1.43 11.17 13.09
CA PHE A 249 2.80 11.63 13.00
C PHE A 249 3.28 12.24 14.31
N HIS A 250 4.48 11.86 14.71
CA HIS A 250 5.20 12.43 15.85
C HIS A 250 6.37 13.27 15.35
N VAL A 251 6.48 14.50 15.83
CA VAL A 251 7.68 15.31 15.61
C VAL A 251 8.82 14.68 16.39
N VAL A 252 9.94 14.42 15.72
CA VAL A 252 11.15 13.92 16.37
C VAL A 252 11.83 15.11 17.03
N SER A 253 11.68 15.25 18.36
CA SER A 253 12.52 16.18 19.10
C SER A 253 13.95 15.68 19.03
N GLU A 254 14.84 16.41 18.37
CA GLU A 254 16.27 16.21 18.57
C GLU A 254 16.53 16.31 20.07
N LYS A 255 16.88 15.18 20.69
CA LYS A 255 17.59 15.27 21.97
C LYS A 255 18.89 15.97 21.62
N SER A 256 18.97 17.25 21.95
CA SER A 256 20.22 18.01 22.00
C SER A 256 21.30 17.08 22.53
N GLU A 257 22.26 16.74 21.67
CA GLU A 257 23.45 16.00 22.07
C GLU A 257 23.99 16.70 23.31
N GLY A 258 24.17 15.92 24.39
CA GLY A 258 24.49 16.46 25.70
C GLY A 258 25.65 17.44 25.60
N GLU A 259 25.49 18.59 26.27
CA GLU A 259 26.58 19.50 26.57
C GLU A 259 27.79 18.67 27.02
N VAL A 260 28.83 18.66 26.18
CA VAL A 260 30.16 18.21 26.58
C VAL A 260 30.61 19.20 27.64
N ASN A 261 30.41 18.81 28.90
CA ASN A 261 30.83 19.58 30.06
C ASN A 261 32.37 19.64 30.06
N PRO A 262 33.03 20.75 29.70
CA PRO A 262 34.47 20.75 29.51
C PRO A 262 35.12 21.25 30.80
N THR A 263 35.05 20.49 31.89
CA THR A 263 35.92 20.75 33.05
C THR A 263 36.04 19.54 33.96
N MET A 264 37.07 18.72 33.72
CA MET A 264 37.90 18.27 34.82
C MET A 264 39.34 18.07 34.32
N ARG A 265 40.19 19.04 34.68
CA ARG A 265 41.64 18.91 34.55
C ARG A 265 42.13 17.72 35.38
N PRO A 266 43.11 16.94 34.91
CA PRO A 266 43.76 15.93 35.72
C PRO A 266 44.64 16.64 36.77
N GLY A 267 44.25 16.53 38.04
CA GLY A 267 45.07 16.89 39.18
C GLY A 267 45.98 15.73 39.55
N ASP A 268 47.27 16.03 39.62
CA ASP A 268 48.38 15.16 39.99
C ASP A 268 48.18 14.38 41.30
N GLY A 269 48.88 13.25 41.36
CA GLY A 269 48.63 12.19 42.33
C GLY A 269 49.15 12.42 43.75
N ARG A 270 48.86 11.44 44.61
CA ARG A 270 49.85 10.74 45.47
C ARG A 270 49.22 9.56 46.20
N ARG A 271 49.96 8.45 46.21
CA ARG A 271 49.72 7.23 47.00
C ARG A 271 49.89 7.51 48.50
N ALA A 272 49.19 6.75 49.33
CA ALA A 272 49.80 6.08 50.49
C ALA A 272 49.00 4.83 50.86
N TRP A 273 49.73 3.71 50.95
CA TRP A 273 49.37 2.41 51.48
C TRP A 273 49.82 2.37 52.95
N SER A 274 49.00 1.85 53.86
CA SER A 274 49.47 1.22 55.10
C SER A 274 48.32 0.45 55.75
N GLY A 275 48.52 -0.84 56.01
CA GLY A 275 47.53 -1.75 56.59
C GLY A 275 47.42 -1.72 58.12
N SER A 276 46.31 -2.32 58.59
CA SER A 276 46.05 -3.24 59.73
C SER A 276 46.82 -3.10 61.07
N PRO A 277 46.26 -3.50 62.25
CA PRO A 277 45.39 -4.67 62.42
C PRO A 277 44.28 -4.62 63.52
N ALA A 278 43.41 -5.64 63.50
CA ALA A 278 43.09 -6.50 64.64
C ALA A 278 42.73 -7.89 64.10
#